data_AF-A0A085M9R0-F1
#
_entry.id   AF-A0A085M9R0-F1
#
_cell.length_a   1.000
_cell.length_b   1.000
_cell.length_c   1.000
_cell.angle_alpha   90.00
_cell.angle_beta   90.00
_cell.angle_gamma   90.00
#
_symmetry.space_group_name_H-M   'P 1'
#
loop_
_entity.id
_entity.type
_entity.pdbx_description
1 polymer ?
#
loop_
_entity_poly.entity_id
_entity_poly.type
_entity_poly.pdbx_seq_one_letter_code
_entity_poly.pdbx_strand_id
1 'polypeptide(L)'
;LLYLCSKAARVRRRLPPEDKPGVIYEVLCSCSASYIGETGNSLSQRFSQHLSGLKHYKNALSDLQGQETKRRGRPRKTQPQAAMDEAVKASAIVEHASHCDGQLVPQVICHEEDFQLRKIKEALFIRHNEVINRDKGKKVSDIWTNLITRKQLCKTTN
;
A
#
# COMPACT_ATOMS: atom_id res chain seq x y z
N LEU A 1 -12.32 33.56 -34.28
CA LEU A 1 -11.78 34.00 -32.98
C LEU A 1 -12.72 33.51 -31.88
N LEU A 2 -12.19 32.61 -31.04
CA LEU A 2 -12.60 32.21 -29.68
C LEU A 2 -13.95 31.51 -29.43
N TYR A 3 -13.83 30.19 -29.26
CA TYR A 3 -14.65 29.28 -28.46
C TYR A 3 -14.83 29.78 -27.02
N LEU A 4 -16.05 29.72 -26.49
CA LEU A 4 -16.32 29.71 -25.04
C LEU A 4 -16.90 28.34 -24.67
N CYS A 5 -16.03 27.43 -24.21
CA CYS A 5 -16.44 26.19 -23.56
C CYS A 5 -16.56 26.45 -22.06
N SER A 6 -17.79 26.48 -21.57
CA SER A 6 -18.16 26.65 -20.16
C SER A 6 -17.57 25.50 -19.33
N LYS A 7 -16.48 25.75 -18.60
CA LYS A 7 -16.00 24.83 -17.56
C LYS A 7 -16.97 24.87 -16.40
N ALA A 8 -17.85 23.86 -16.32
CA ALA A 8 -18.61 23.56 -15.13
C ALA A 8 -17.63 23.34 -13.95
N ALA A 9 -17.74 24.17 -12.92
CA ALA A 9 -17.02 23.98 -11.67
C ALA A 9 -17.56 22.71 -11.00
N ARG A 10 -16.74 21.65 -11.01
CA ARG A 10 -17.04 20.37 -10.35
C ARG A 10 -17.06 20.64 -8.84
N VAL A 11 -18.24 20.67 -8.24
CA VAL A 11 -18.40 20.72 -6.78
C VAL A 11 -17.61 19.54 -6.20
N ARG A 12 -16.46 19.81 -5.57
CA ARG A 12 -15.71 18.80 -4.81
C ARG A 12 -16.58 18.39 -3.63
N ARG A 13 -17.26 17.26 -3.74
CA ARG A 13 -17.83 16.59 -2.56
C ARG A 13 -16.69 16.43 -1.55
N ARG A 14 -16.90 16.89 -0.32
CA ARG A 14 -15.98 16.65 0.79
C ARG A 14 -15.96 15.14 1.00
N LEU A 15 -14.88 14.48 0.58
CA LEU A 15 -14.70 13.05 0.81
C LEU A 15 -14.43 12.82 2.32
N PRO A 16 -14.93 11.72 2.89
CA PRO A 16 -14.49 11.26 4.20
C PRO A 16 -12.96 11.21 4.25
N PRO A 17 -12.31 11.46 5.41
CA PRO A 17 -10.86 11.45 5.55
C PRO A 17 -10.17 10.22 4.93
N GLU A 18 -10.80 9.05 5.03
CA GLU A 18 -10.34 7.75 4.51
C GLU A 18 -10.34 7.64 2.97
N ASP A 19 -11.13 8.47 2.29
CA ASP A 19 -11.23 8.50 0.82
C ASP A 19 -10.37 9.60 0.19
N LYS A 20 -9.62 10.36 1.01
CA LYS A 20 -8.75 11.42 0.49
C LYS A 20 -7.49 10.83 -0.14
N PRO A 21 -7.06 11.35 -1.30
CA PRO A 21 -5.78 11.01 -1.88
C PRO A 21 -4.63 11.63 -1.08
N GLY A 22 -3.39 11.19 -1.35
CA GLY A 22 -2.21 11.82 -0.75
C GLY A 22 -2.07 11.49 0.73
N VAL A 23 -2.00 10.19 1.04
CA VAL A 23 -1.92 9.71 2.43
C VAL A 23 -0.70 8.84 2.66
N ILE A 24 -0.18 8.92 3.87
CA ILE A 24 0.70 7.91 4.46
C ILE A 24 -0.22 7.01 5.29
N TYR A 25 -0.12 5.71 5.09
CA TYR A 25 -0.99 4.71 5.70
C TYR A 25 -0.19 3.56 6.30
N GLU A 26 -0.84 2.86 7.21
CA GLU A 26 -0.36 1.63 7.81
C GLU A 26 -1.33 0.49 7.49
N VAL A 27 -0.81 -0.71 7.29
CA VAL A 27 -1.59 -1.94 7.26
C VAL A 27 -1.12 -2.81 8.40
N LEU A 28 -1.99 -2.98 9.39
CA LEU A 28 -1.76 -3.83 10.55
C LEU A 28 -2.24 -5.23 10.24
N CYS A 29 -1.44 -6.22 10.62
CA CYS A 29 -1.84 -7.62 10.64
C CYS A 29 -2.18 -8.03 12.07
N SER A 30 -3.17 -8.91 12.24
CA SER A 30 -3.50 -9.48 13.55
C SER A 30 -2.36 -10.28 14.19
N CYS A 31 -1.28 -10.59 13.44
CA CYS A 31 -0.03 -11.15 14.00
C CYS A 31 0.96 -10.08 14.50
N SER A 32 0.51 -8.84 14.68
CA SER A 32 1.32 -7.68 15.10
C SER A 32 2.32 -7.16 14.08
N ALA A 33 2.38 -7.73 12.87
CA ALA A 33 3.16 -7.17 11.78
C ALA A 33 2.50 -5.90 11.23
N SER A 34 3.30 -4.89 10.90
CA SER A 34 2.83 -3.64 10.31
C SER A 34 3.58 -3.32 9.02
N TYR A 35 2.87 -2.79 8.03
CA TYR A 35 3.44 -2.26 6.79
C TYR A 35 3.08 -0.78 6.67
N ILE A 36 4.04 0.05 6.31
CA ILE A 36 3.81 1.48 6.09
C ILE A 36 4.05 1.84 4.63
N GLY A 37 3.16 2.62 4.03
CA GLY A 37 3.35 3.10 2.67
C GLY A 37 2.75 4.48 2.45
N GLU A 38 3.11 5.11 1.34
CA GLU A 38 2.40 6.28 0.82
C GLU A 38 1.59 5.97 -0.43
N THR A 39 0.56 6.77 -0.67
CA THR A 39 -0.15 6.76 -1.93
C THR A 39 -0.66 8.13 -2.32
N GLY A 40 -0.57 8.45 -3.61
CA GLY A 40 -1.25 9.60 -4.22
C GLY A 40 -2.74 9.35 -4.51
N ASN A 41 -3.22 8.11 -4.33
CA ASN A 41 -4.62 7.71 -4.46
C ASN A 41 -5.27 7.59 -3.07
N SER A 42 -6.52 7.15 -2.98
CA SER A 42 -7.12 6.84 -1.67
C SER A 42 -6.50 5.59 -1.05
N LEU A 43 -6.60 5.48 0.29
CA LEU A 43 -6.19 4.27 1.01
C LEU A 43 -6.97 3.05 0.52
N SER A 44 -8.28 3.19 0.32
CA SER A 44 -9.15 2.11 -0.19
C SER A 44 -8.68 1.57 -1.55
N GLN A 45 -8.30 2.45 -2.47
CA GLN A 45 -7.76 2.06 -3.78
C GLN A 45 -6.42 1.33 -3.64
N ARG A 46 -5.52 1.86 -2.82
CA ARG A 46 -4.21 1.24 -2.61
C ARG A 46 -4.31 -0.12 -1.93
N PHE A 47 -5.15 -0.25 -0.91
CA PHE A 47 -5.39 -1.52 -0.24
C PHE A 47 -6.01 -2.57 -1.19
N SER A 48 -6.96 -2.15 -2.03
CA SER A 48 -7.53 -3.03 -3.07
C SER A 48 -6.48 -3.58 -4.04
N GLN A 49 -5.45 -2.80 -4.38
CA GLN A 49 -4.33 -3.27 -5.20
C GLN A 49 -3.54 -4.37 -4.50
N HIS A 50 -3.26 -4.22 -3.20
CA HIS A 50 -2.60 -5.26 -2.39
C HIS A 50 -3.43 -6.54 -2.33
N LEU A 51 -4.74 -6.41 -2.09
CA LEU A 51 -5.66 -7.56 -2.08
C LEU A 51 -5.77 -8.25 -3.45
N SER A 52 -5.74 -7.48 -4.54
CA SER A 52 -5.69 -8.05 -5.89
C SER A 52 -4.41 -8.86 -6.09
N GLY A 53 -3.25 -8.35 -5.67
CA GLY A 53 -1.98 -9.08 -5.67
C GLY A 53 -2.07 -10.39 -4.88
N LEU A 54 -2.65 -10.36 -3.69
CA LEU A 54 -2.84 -11.55 -2.86
C LEU A 54 -3.79 -12.57 -3.52
N LYS A 55 -4.85 -12.09 -4.18
CA LYS A 55 -5.74 -12.95 -4.98
C LYS A 55 -5.00 -13.60 -6.15
N HIS A 56 -4.12 -12.86 -6.83
CA HIS A 56 -3.30 -13.42 -7.91
C HIS A 56 -2.37 -14.51 -7.42
N TYR A 57 -1.73 -14.30 -6.25
CA TYR A 57 -0.91 -15.30 -5.56
C TYR A 57 -1.73 -16.56 -5.21
N LYS A 58 -2.84 -16.41 -4.48
CA LYS A 58 -3.68 -17.55 -4.05
C LYS A 58 -4.18 -18.38 -5.22
N ASN A 59 -4.61 -17.71 -6.29
CA ASN A 59 -5.05 -18.41 -7.49
C ASN A 59 -3.92 -19.18 -8.19
N ALA A 60 -2.69 -18.65 -8.18
CA ALA A 60 -1.53 -19.35 -8.74
C ALA A 60 -1.11 -20.54 -7.85
N LEU A 61 -1.22 -20.40 -6.53
CA LEU A 61 -1.01 -21.48 -5.58
C LEU A 61 -2.01 -22.63 -5.80
N SER A 62 -3.30 -22.33 -5.99
CA SER A 62 -4.31 -23.34 -6.30
C SER A 62 -4.03 -24.06 -7.63
N ASP A 63 -3.55 -23.33 -8.65
CA ASP A 63 -3.15 -23.91 -9.94
C ASP A 63 -1.96 -24.87 -9.76
N LEU A 64 -0.97 -24.49 -8.95
CA LEU A 64 0.19 -25.33 -8.63
C LEU A 64 -0.21 -26.60 -7.87
N GLN A 65 -1.18 -26.52 -6.97
CA GLN A 65 -1.69 -27.64 -6.18
C GLN A 65 -2.64 -28.56 -6.97
N GLY A 66 -2.91 -28.27 -8.24
CA GLY A 66 -3.84 -29.05 -9.07
C GLY A 66 -5.30 -28.95 -8.59
N GLN A 67 -5.62 -27.98 -7.73
CA GLN A 67 -6.97 -27.72 -7.25
C GLN A 67 -7.74 -26.87 -8.28
N GLU A 68 -7.87 -27.38 -9.52
CA GLU A 68 -8.65 -26.65 -10.54
C GLU A 68 -10.15 -26.82 -10.30
N THR A 69 -10.82 -25.72 -9.92
CA THR A 69 -12.25 -25.53 -10.21
C THR A 69 -12.39 -25.19 -11.69
N LYS A 70 -13.25 -25.89 -12.45
CA LYS A 70 -13.54 -25.66 -13.88
C LYS A 70 -13.56 -24.16 -14.24
N ARG A 71 -12.46 -23.64 -14.80
CA ARG A 71 -12.37 -22.23 -15.19
C ARG A 71 -13.10 -22.01 -16.51
N ARG A 72 -13.93 -20.96 -16.58
CA ARG A 72 -14.39 -20.39 -17.86
C ARG A 72 -13.33 -19.38 -18.33
N GLY A 73 -12.78 -19.56 -19.53
CA GLY A 73 -11.87 -18.60 -20.17
C GLY A 73 -10.48 -19.16 -20.50
N ARG A 74 -9.57 -18.26 -20.87
CA ARG A 74 -8.21 -18.60 -21.34
C ARG A 74 -7.31 -19.01 -20.17
N PRO A 75 -6.57 -20.13 -20.27
CA PRO A 75 -5.54 -20.48 -19.31
C PRO A 75 -4.48 -19.38 -19.15
N ARG A 76 -3.88 -19.26 -17.97
CA ARG A 76 -2.73 -18.37 -17.78
C ARG A 76 -1.59 -18.82 -18.70
N LYS A 77 -0.88 -17.84 -19.27
CA LYS A 77 0.33 -18.10 -20.06
C LYS A 77 1.55 -18.35 -19.16
N THR A 78 1.60 -17.69 -18.01
CA THR A 78 2.71 -17.77 -17.06
C THR A 78 2.60 -19.01 -16.20
N GLN A 79 3.72 -19.67 -15.93
CA GLN A 79 3.78 -20.80 -15.00
C GLN A 79 3.31 -20.38 -13.60
N PRO A 80 2.57 -21.23 -12.86
CA PRO A 80 2.03 -20.88 -11.54
C PRO A 80 3.08 -20.37 -10.56
N GLN A 81 4.24 -21.04 -10.47
CA GLN A 81 5.33 -20.62 -9.58
C GLN A 81 5.84 -19.21 -9.91
N ALA A 82 6.13 -18.94 -11.19
CA ALA A 82 6.57 -17.61 -11.62
C ALA A 82 5.52 -16.52 -11.33
N ALA A 83 4.23 -16.84 -11.44
CA ALA A 83 3.15 -15.91 -11.09
C ALA A 83 3.05 -15.66 -9.58
N MET A 84 3.34 -16.67 -8.74
CA MET A 84 3.45 -16.50 -7.29
C MET A 84 4.64 -15.61 -6.94
N ASP A 85 5.80 -15.88 -7.53
CA ASP A 85 7.04 -15.13 -7.29
C ASP A 85 6.89 -13.66 -7.70
N GLU A 86 6.22 -13.39 -8.83
CA GLU A 86 5.91 -12.03 -9.29
C GLU A 86 4.99 -11.30 -8.31
N ALA A 87 3.93 -11.96 -7.83
CA ALA A 87 3.00 -11.38 -6.87
C ALA A 87 3.68 -11.05 -5.53
N VAL A 88 4.51 -11.97 -5.02
CA VAL A 88 5.35 -11.75 -3.84
C VAL A 88 6.28 -10.57 -4.11
N LYS A 89 7.07 -10.58 -5.18
CA LYS A 89 8.00 -9.49 -5.51
C LYS A 89 7.34 -8.12 -5.65
N ALA A 90 6.09 -8.05 -6.10
CA ALA A 90 5.38 -6.78 -6.24
C ALA A 90 4.93 -6.14 -4.92
N SER A 91 4.80 -6.89 -3.82
CA SER A 91 4.24 -6.35 -2.57
C SER A 91 4.71 -7.08 -1.31
N ALA A 92 5.27 -6.32 -0.36
CA ALA A 92 5.64 -6.83 0.96
C ALA A 92 4.43 -7.37 1.75
N ILE A 93 3.24 -6.78 1.58
CA ILE A 93 1.99 -7.30 2.16
C ILE A 93 1.67 -8.69 1.59
N VAL A 94 1.85 -8.90 0.29
CA VAL A 94 1.58 -10.22 -0.34
C VAL A 94 2.59 -11.26 0.13
N GLU A 95 3.86 -10.90 0.24
CA GLU A 95 4.91 -11.78 0.81
C GLU A 95 4.64 -12.16 2.28
N HIS A 96 4.16 -11.21 3.08
CA HIS A 96 3.78 -11.50 4.45
C HIS A 96 2.53 -12.40 4.52
N ALA A 97 1.47 -12.04 3.80
CA ALA A 97 0.21 -12.77 3.79
C ALA A 97 0.28 -14.13 3.06
N SER A 98 1.37 -14.44 2.35
CA SER A 98 1.59 -15.80 1.84
C SER A 98 2.03 -16.79 2.93
N HIS A 99 2.48 -16.28 4.08
CA HIS A 99 2.95 -17.07 5.23
C HIS A 99 2.16 -16.78 6.51
N CYS A 100 1.10 -15.96 6.42
CA CYS A 100 0.30 -15.53 7.56
C CYS A 100 -1.17 -15.41 7.17
N ASP A 101 -2.05 -16.04 7.96
CA ASP A 101 -3.51 -15.96 7.79
C ASP A 101 -4.15 -14.82 8.59
N GLY A 102 -3.34 -13.92 9.14
CA GLY A 102 -3.82 -12.80 9.95
C GLY A 102 -4.68 -11.80 9.17
N GLN A 103 -5.63 -11.20 9.86
CA GLN A 103 -6.49 -10.17 9.26
C GLN A 103 -5.69 -8.89 9.03
N LEU A 104 -5.76 -8.36 7.80
CA LEU A 104 -5.14 -7.10 7.42
C LEU A 104 -6.13 -5.94 7.61
N VAL A 105 -5.73 -4.93 8.37
CA VAL A 105 -6.53 -3.73 8.69
C VAL A 105 -5.77 -2.48 8.22
N PRO A 106 -6.26 -1.78 7.17
CA PRO A 106 -5.64 -0.54 6.71
C PRO A 106 -6.11 0.66 7.56
N GLN A 107 -5.19 1.57 7.89
CA GLN A 107 -5.49 2.84 8.56
C GLN A 107 -4.67 4.01 8.01
N VAL A 108 -5.25 5.21 7.99
CA VAL A 108 -4.53 6.44 7.61
C VAL A 108 -3.72 6.93 8.80
N ILE A 109 -2.41 7.13 8.62
CA ILE A 109 -1.55 7.77 9.63
C ILE A 109 -1.67 9.29 9.51
N CYS A 110 -1.41 9.83 8.32
CA CYS A 110 -1.54 11.27 8.06
C CYS A 110 -1.73 11.59 6.58
N HIS A 111 -2.22 12.79 6.31
CA HIS A 111 -2.40 13.34 4.98
C HIS A 111 -1.24 14.29 4.61
N GLU A 112 -0.81 14.23 3.36
CA GLU A 112 0.21 15.10 2.78
C GLU A 112 0.05 15.11 1.25
N GLU A 113 -0.32 16.25 0.67
CA GLU A 113 -0.57 16.35 -0.78
C GLU A 113 0.73 16.41 -1.58
N ASP A 114 1.79 16.97 -0.99
CA ASP A 114 3.08 17.08 -1.66
C ASP A 114 3.75 15.70 -1.74
N PHE A 115 4.05 15.27 -2.97
CA PHE A 115 4.64 13.96 -3.22
C PHE A 115 6.03 13.81 -2.58
N GLN A 116 6.87 14.84 -2.62
CA GLN A 116 8.22 14.75 -2.05
C GLN A 116 8.16 14.69 -0.53
N LEU A 117 7.29 15.49 0.10
CA LEU A 117 7.06 15.44 1.53
C LEU A 117 6.45 14.10 1.96
N ARG A 118 5.53 13.50 1.18
CA ARG A 118 5.04 12.14 1.44
C ARG A 118 6.15 11.12 1.47
N LYS A 119 7.04 11.11 0.47
CA LYS A 119 8.18 10.18 0.43
C LYS A 119 9.12 10.36 1.62
N ILE A 120 9.31 11.60 2.08
CA ILE A 120 10.13 11.90 3.26
C ILE A 120 9.42 11.37 4.52
N LYS A 121 8.14 11.69 4.72
CA LYS A 121 7.33 11.22 5.87
C LYS A 121 7.26 9.70 5.93
N GLU A 122 6.96 9.04 4.82
CA GLU A 122 6.96 7.57 4.70
C GLU A 122 8.30 6.98 5.17
N ALA A 123 9.42 7.51 4.66
CA ALA A 123 10.75 7.02 5.04
C ALA A 123 11.04 7.20 6.53
N LEU A 124 10.53 8.28 7.13
CA LEU A 124 10.66 8.53 8.56
C LEU A 124 9.85 7.52 9.35
N PHE A 125 8.59 7.27 8.99
CA PHE A 125 7.77 6.25 9.67
C PHE A 125 8.39 4.85 9.55
N ILE A 126 8.88 4.45 8.38
CA ILE A 126 9.55 3.15 8.18
C ILE A 126 10.81 2.99 9.05
N ARG A 127 11.57 4.07 9.26
CA ARG A 127 12.82 4.02 10.04
C ARG A 127 12.62 3.98 11.54
N HIS A 128 11.52 4.56 12.03
CA HIS A 128 11.27 4.73 13.47
C HIS A 128 10.28 3.70 14.03
N ASN A 129 9.71 2.83 13.20
CA ASN A 129 8.79 1.77 13.62
C ASN A 129 9.30 0.41 13.13
N GLU A 130 8.96 -0.65 13.87
CA GLU A 130 9.20 -2.03 13.44
C GLU A 130 8.17 -2.40 12.38
N VAL A 131 8.61 -2.54 11.13
CA VAL A 131 7.72 -2.75 9.98
C VAL A 131 8.26 -3.84 9.04
N ILE A 132 7.37 -4.51 8.31
CA ILE A 132 7.70 -5.55 7.32
C ILE A 132 8.16 -4.99 5.96
N ASN A 133 8.35 -3.67 5.86
CA ASN A 133 8.85 -3.03 4.65
C ASN A 133 10.22 -3.58 4.25
N ARG A 134 10.40 -3.86 2.94
CA ARG A 134 11.67 -4.37 2.39
C ARG A 134 12.77 -3.30 2.31
N ASP A 135 12.37 -2.06 2.07
CA ASP A 135 13.27 -0.91 1.98
C ASP A 135 13.05 0.07 3.14
N LYS A 136 14.01 0.98 3.36
CA LYS A 136 13.98 2.01 4.41
C LYS A 136 13.48 3.36 3.90
N GLY A 137 12.71 3.38 2.81
CA GLY A 137 12.19 4.57 2.15
C GLY A 137 13.27 5.48 1.56
N LYS A 138 12.86 6.68 1.17
CA LYS A 138 13.75 7.72 0.61
C LYS A 138 14.86 8.11 1.59
N LYS A 139 16.10 8.30 1.12
CA LYS A 139 17.20 8.81 1.96
C LYS A 139 16.83 10.18 2.54
N VAL A 140 16.94 10.33 3.86
CA VAL A 140 16.69 11.58 4.58
C VAL A 140 17.98 11.98 5.29
N SER A 141 18.31 13.27 5.29
CA SER A 141 19.48 13.79 6.00
C SER A 141 19.30 13.67 7.52
N ASP A 142 20.39 13.41 8.24
CA ASP A 142 20.40 13.21 9.69
C ASP A 142 19.86 14.41 10.48
N ILE A 143 19.91 15.63 9.91
CA ILE A 143 19.34 16.83 10.50
C ILE A 143 17.83 16.67 10.73
N TRP A 144 17.12 16.12 9.75
CA TRP A 144 15.68 15.87 9.82
C TRP A 144 15.34 14.74 10.78
N THR A 145 16.14 13.67 10.77
CA THR A 145 15.99 12.53 11.69
C THR A 145 16.05 13.01 13.14
N ASN A 146 17.04 13.84 13.50
CA ASN A 146 17.22 14.35 14.86
C ASN A 146 16.06 15.23 15.35
N LEU A 147 15.50 16.07 14.48
CA LEU A 147 14.37 16.93 14.83
C LEU A 147 13.10 16.11 15.14
N ILE A 148 12.88 15.06 14.36
CA ILE A 148 11.68 14.22 14.44
C ILE A 148 11.72 13.29 15.66
N THR A 149 12.86 12.67 15.94
CA THR A 149 13.04 11.82 17.13
C THR A 149 12.80 12.61 18.41
N ARG A 150 13.28 13.86 18.49
CA ARG A 150 13.07 14.74 19.66
C ARG A 150 11.61 15.14 19.86
N LYS A 151 10.84 15.24 18.78
CA LYS A 151 9.44 15.69 18.81
C LYS A 151 8.42 14.55 18.76
N GLN A 152 8.87 13.29 18.65
CA GLN A 152 8.02 12.10 18.60
C GLN A 152 6.96 12.13 17.49
N LEU A 153 7.28 12.76 16.35
CA LEU A 153 6.30 13.06 15.29
C LEU A 153 5.91 11.85 14.43
N CYS A 154 6.64 10.74 14.52
CA CYS A 154 6.48 9.56 13.66
C CYS A 154 6.16 8.28 14.45
N LYS A 155 5.33 8.39 15.50
CA LYS A 155 4.76 7.23 16.18
C LYS A 155 3.47 6.79 15.49
N THR A 156 3.31 5.50 15.25
CA THR A 156 2.00 4.91 14.98
C THR A 156 1.27 4.64 16.30
N THR A 157 -0.06 4.62 16.26
CA THR A 157 -0.87 4.33 17.44
C THR A 157 -0.81 2.83 17.69
N ASN A 158 -0.11 2.41 18.75
CA ASN A 158 -0.18 1.05 19.29
C ASN A 158 -1.43 0.88 20.15
#